data_AF-I8AD14-F1
#
_entry.id   AF-I8AD14-F1
#
_cell.length_a   1.000
_cell.length_b   1.000
_cell.length_c   1.000
_cell.angle_alpha   90.00
_cell.angle_beta   90.00
_cell.angle_gamma   90.00
#
_symmetry.space_group_name_H-M   'P 1'
#
loop_
_entity.id
_entity.type
_entity.pdbx_description
1 polymer ?
#
loop_
_entity_poly.entity_id
_entity_poly.type
_entity_poly.pdbx_seq_one_letter_code
_entity_poly.pdbx_strand_id
1 'polypeptide(L)'
;MLIALTCKLFAWGLYTVFALGYRNVRVGRHVAVLNRDEITIMQMYFFISYHLYATVLATTKWSILAMYYRMFPTRFMRWSTLAIGLVVTAWWLACIFVSVFGCHPIRRNWDPFVEGWCIDNVKGFIGKAVPNFTTDFVMLALPIMEVRKLHMKTTQKIALGTVFLTGGLGCAASIVRFAQIRELSKDNADPSCERPTVPTPD
;
A
#
# COMPACT_ATOMS: atom_id res chain seq x y z
N MET A 1 14.77 -0.46 18.73
CA MET A 1 13.31 -0.58 18.94
C MET A 1 12.66 0.79 19.00
N LEU A 2 13.03 1.67 19.94
CA LEU A 2 12.49 3.04 20.04
C LEU A 2 12.60 3.84 18.73
N ILE A 3 13.77 3.86 18.08
CA ILE A 3 13.98 4.58 16.80
C ILE A 3 13.09 4.06 15.66
N ALA A 4 12.86 2.74 15.60
CA ALA A 4 11.98 2.15 14.59
C ALA A 4 10.51 2.45 14.89
N LEU A 5 10.14 2.52 16.17
CA LEU A 5 8.79 2.85 16.62
C LEU A 5 8.46 4.32 16.36
N THR A 6 9.39 5.23 16.65
CA THR A 6 9.23 6.66 16.36
C THR A 6 9.14 6.94 14.87
N CYS A 7 9.96 6.26 14.05
CA CYS A 7 9.90 6.38 12.60
C CYS A 7 8.56 5.85 12.03
N LYS A 8 8.04 4.72 12.55
CA LYS A 8 6.72 4.21 12.19
C LYS A 8 5.59 5.16 12.58
N LEU A 9 5.60 5.66 13.82
CA LEU A 9 4.56 6.57 14.31
C LEU A 9 4.56 7.87 13.51
N PHE A 10 5.74 8.38 13.14
CA PHE A 10 5.85 9.56 12.28
C PHE A 10 5.32 9.29 10.87
N ALA A 11 5.68 8.17 10.24
CA ALA A 11 5.18 7.82 8.91
C ALA A 11 3.66 7.58 8.89
N TRP A 12 3.12 6.94 9.93
CA TRP A 12 1.67 6.78 10.11
C TRP A 12 0.98 8.12 10.34
N GLY A 13 1.54 9.00 11.17
CA GLY A 13 1.03 10.34 11.42
C GLY A 13 0.99 11.19 10.15
N LEU A 14 2.04 11.13 9.32
CA LEU A 14 2.05 11.80 8.03
C LEU A 14 0.98 11.25 7.08
N TYR A 15 0.81 9.93 7.04
CA TYR A 15 -0.21 9.30 6.21
C TYR A 15 -1.63 9.68 6.66
N THR A 16 -1.92 9.69 7.97
CA THR A 16 -3.24 10.07 8.48
C THR A 16 -3.55 11.55 8.26
N VAL A 17 -2.56 12.44 8.42
CA VAL A 17 -2.70 13.87 8.11
C VAL A 17 -3.00 14.07 6.62
N PHE A 18 -2.29 13.36 5.74
CA PHE A 18 -2.58 13.41 4.31
C PHE A 18 -3.99 12.88 4.00
N ALA A 19 -4.37 11.74 4.58
CA ALA A 19 -5.69 11.14 4.40
C ALA A 19 -6.85 12.02 4.91
N LEU A 20 -6.63 12.79 5.98
CA LEU A 20 -7.57 13.81 6.44
C LEU A 20 -7.65 14.99 5.46
N GLY A 21 -6.52 15.36 4.84
CA GLY A 21 -6.47 16.32 3.73
C GLY A 21 -7.38 15.93 2.55
N TYR A 22 -7.47 14.64 2.21
CA TYR A 22 -8.42 14.16 1.18
C TYR A 22 -9.88 14.38 1.54
N ARG A 23 -10.23 14.36 2.82
CA ARG A 23 -11.62 14.65 3.22
C ARG A 23 -11.97 16.12 3.02
N ASN A 24 -10.97 17.00 3.13
CA ASN A 24 -11.13 18.43 2.93
C ASN A 24 -11.15 18.80 1.43
N VAL A 25 -10.34 18.12 0.62
CA VAL A 25 -10.39 18.18 -0.85
C VAL A 25 -11.50 17.25 -1.32
N ARG A 26 -12.77 17.71 -1.32
CA ARG A 26 -14.04 17.06 -1.77
C ARG A 26 -13.95 15.83 -2.72
N VAL A 27 -13.24 14.77 -2.34
CA VAL A 27 -13.01 13.55 -3.10
C VAL A 27 -14.18 12.63 -2.82
N GLY A 28 -15.07 12.49 -3.81
CA GLY A 28 -16.34 11.79 -3.66
C GLY A 28 -17.46 12.29 -4.59
N ARG A 29 -17.29 13.45 -5.24
CA ARG A 29 -18.13 13.86 -6.38
C ARG A 29 -17.67 13.14 -7.64
N HIS A 30 -18.60 12.83 -8.55
CA HIS A 30 -18.25 12.29 -9.86
C HIS A 30 -17.22 13.17 -10.56
N VAL A 31 -16.19 12.53 -11.15
CA VAL A 31 -15.10 13.18 -11.90
C VAL A 31 -15.62 14.14 -12.98
N ALA A 32 -16.85 13.91 -13.46
CA ALA A 32 -17.55 14.74 -14.44
C ALA A 32 -17.88 16.17 -13.98
N VAL A 33 -17.86 16.47 -12.68
CA VAL A 33 -18.24 17.80 -12.13
C VAL A 33 -17.03 18.64 -11.72
N LEU A 34 -15.81 18.09 -11.87
CA LEU A 34 -14.57 18.74 -11.42
C LEU A 34 -13.92 19.54 -12.55
N ASN A 35 -13.38 20.70 -12.20
CA ASN A 35 -12.62 21.53 -13.13
C ASN A 35 -11.24 20.90 -13.42
N ARG A 36 -10.59 21.26 -14.54
CA ARG A 36 -9.29 20.67 -14.93
C ARG A 36 -8.20 20.81 -13.85
N ASP A 37 -8.19 21.95 -13.17
CA ASP A 37 -7.23 22.22 -12.10
C ASP A 37 -7.49 21.35 -10.86
N GLU A 38 -8.75 21.11 -10.52
CA GLU A 38 -9.14 20.26 -9.40
C GLU A 38 -8.76 18.79 -9.64
N ILE A 39 -8.87 18.32 -10.89
CA ILE A 39 -8.45 16.98 -11.30
C ILE A 39 -6.93 16.83 -11.17
N THR A 40 -6.17 17.84 -11.60
CA THR A 40 -4.70 17.85 -11.49
C THR A 40 -4.26 17.79 -10.03
N ILE A 41 -4.87 18.60 -9.16
CA ILE A 41 -4.59 18.61 -7.72
C ILE A 41 -4.92 17.25 -7.10
N MET A 42 -6.08 16.68 -7.44
CA MET A 42 -6.50 15.36 -6.96
C MET A 42 -5.48 14.27 -7.35
N GLN A 43 -4.99 14.27 -8.59
CA GLN A 43 -3.96 13.32 -9.03
C GLN A 43 -2.63 13.49 -8.30
N MET A 44 -2.20 14.73 -8.05
CA MET A 44 -1.00 14.99 -7.24
C MET A 44 -1.12 14.43 -5.82
N TYR A 45 -2.28 14.60 -5.18
CA TYR A 45 -2.55 14.00 -3.88
C TYR A 45 -2.44 12.48 -3.95
N PHE A 46 -3.08 11.83 -4.94
CA PHE A 46 -3.02 10.36 -5.12
C PHE A 46 -1.59 9.88 -5.29
N PHE A 47 -0.81 10.59 -6.09
CA PHE A 47 0.60 10.29 -6.29
C PHE A 47 1.37 10.34 -4.96
N ILE A 48 1.23 11.40 -4.16
CA ILE A 48 1.92 11.52 -2.86
C ILE A 48 1.48 10.41 -1.89
N SER A 49 0.18 10.17 -1.76
CA SER A 49 -0.33 9.13 -0.86
C SER A 49 0.10 7.73 -1.23
N TYR A 50 0.22 7.46 -2.53
CA TYR A 50 0.75 6.19 -3.01
C TYR A 50 2.20 5.97 -2.54
N HIS A 51 3.07 6.99 -2.62
CA HIS A 51 4.45 6.89 -2.16
C HIS A 51 4.53 6.74 -0.63
N LEU A 52 3.74 7.53 0.10
CA LEU A 52 3.65 7.44 1.56
C LEU A 52 3.15 6.06 2.03
N TYR A 53 2.20 5.47 1.31
CA TYR A 53 1.71 4.14 1.62
C TYR A 53 2.82 3.08 1.43
N ALA A 54 3.55 3.15 0.31
CA ALA A 54 4.66 2.23 0.03
C ALA A 54 5.80 2.35 1.06
N THR A 55 6.15 3.57 1.50
CA THR A 55 7.17 3.79 2.54
C THR A 55 6.74 3.27 3.90
N VAL A 56 5.47 3.45 4.28
CA VAL A 56 4.93 2.91 5.53
C VAL A 56 5.00 1.38 5.55
N LEU A 57 4.68 0.71 4.44
CA LEU A 57 4.80 -0.75 4.32
C LEU A 57 6.26 -1.20 4.46
N ALA A 58 7.19 -0.61 3.70
CA ALA A 58 8.61 -0.99 3.75
C ALA A 58 9.23 -0.78 5.15
N THR A 59 8.95 0.36 5.76
CA THR A 59 9.43 0.69 7.13
C THR A 59 8.83 -0.27 8.16
N THR A 60 7.58 -0.71 7.95
CA THR A 60 6.93 -1.70 8.80
C THR A 60 7.70 -3.02 8.80
N LYS A 61 8.06 -3.51 7.61
CA LYS A 61 8.81 -4.75 7.39
C LYS A 61 10.22 -4.66 7.97
N TRP A 62 10.96 -3.59 7.70
CA TRP A 62 12.32 -3.41 8.24
C TRP A 62 12.36 -3.41 9.76
N SER A 63 11.35 -2.84 10.42
CA SER A 63 11.28 -2.90 11.88
C SER A 63 11.02 -4.32 12.42
N ILE A 64 10.23 -5.15 11.72
CA ILE A 64 10.01 -6.55 12.12
C ILE A 64 11.30 -7.33 11.93
N LEU A 65 11.96 -7.16 10.78
CA LEU A 65 13.27 -7.75 10.50
C LEU A 65 14.33 -7.33 11.54
N ALA A 66 14.40 -6.05 11.89
CA ALA A 66 15.32 -5.56 12.91
C ALA A 66 15.03 -6.17 14.29
N MET A 67 13.75 -6.43 14.61
CA MET A 67 13.37 -7.15 15.83
C MET A 67 13.84 -8.61 15.77
N TYR A 68 13.66 -9.30 14.65
CA TYR A 68 14.11 -10.69 14.46
C TYR A 68 15.64 -10.81 14.54
N TYR A 69 16.37 -9.88 13.91
CA TYR A 69 17.83 -9.83 13.97
C TYR A 69 18.36 -9.68 15.40
N ARG A 70 17.67 -8.88 16.23
CA ARG A 70 18.05 -8.67 17.63
C ARG A 70 17.62 -9.84 18.53
N MET A 71 16.49 -10.47 18.24
CA MET A 71 15.89 -11.49 19.09
C MET A 71 16.57 -12.86 18.95
N PHE A 72 16.97 -13.24 17.74
CA PHE A 72 17.63 -14.53 17.51
C PHE A 72 19.07 -14.32 17.03
N PRO A 73 20.07 -14.67 17.85
CA PRO A 73 21.47 -14.53 17.47
C PRO A 73 21.98 -15.65 16.52
N THR A 74 21.09 -16.45 15.92
CA THR A 74 21.50 -17.57 15.05
C THR A 74 21.96 -17.08 13.68
N ARG A 75 22.99 -17.74 13.12
CA ARG A 75 23.55 -17.37 11.81
C ARG A 75 22.47 -17.43 10.72
N PHE A 76 21.62 -18.46 10.75
CA PHE A 76 20.52 -18.63 9.80
C PHE A 76 19.52 -17.45 9.84
N MET A 77 19.09 -17.03 11.04
CA MET A 77 18.19 -15.87 11.16
C MET A 77 18.84 -14.61 10.61
N ARG A 78 20.12 -14.35 10.93
CA ARG A 78 20.82 -13.14 10.48
C ARG A 78 20.88 -13.04 8.96
N TRP A 79 21.33 -14.10 8.29
CA TRP A 79 21.40 -14.13 6.83
C TRP A 79 20.02 -14.04 6.18
N SER A 80 19.03 -14.75 6.71
CA SER A 80 17.67 -14.72 6.16
C SER A 80 17.00 -13.36 6.33
N THR A 81 17.21 -12.70 7.48
CA THR A 81 16.70 -11.35 7.74
C THR A 81 17.33 -10.33 6.80
N LEU A 82 18.65 -10.40 6.56
CA LEU A 82 19.34 -9.53 5.62
C LEU A 82 18.87 -9.74 4.17
N ALA A 83 18.73 -11.00 3.75
CA ALA A 83 18.23 -11.35 2.42
C ALA A 83 16.81 -10.81 2.17
N ILE A 84 15.90 -11.00 3.12
CA ILE A 84 14.53 -10.46 3.02
C ILE A 84 14.54 -8.94 3.07
N GLY A 85 15.42 -8.34 3.87
CA GLY A 85 15.59 -6.89 3.93
C GLY A 85 15.93 -6.31 2.56
N LEU A 86 16.85 -6.95 1.84
CA LEU A 86 17.23 -6.59 0.48
C LEU A 86 16.06 -6.74 -0.52
N VAL A 87 15.29 -7.82 -0.41
CA VAL A 87 14.11 -8.03 -1.27
C VAL A 87 13.07 -6.92 -1.02
N VAL A 88 12.82 -6.57 0.24
CA VAL A 88 11.88 -5.49 0.60
C VAL A 88 12.38 -4.13 0.11
N THR A 89 13.69 -3.83 0.22
CA THR A 89 14.27 -2.59 -0.32
C THR A 89 14.13 -2.53 -1.84
N ALA A 90 14.41 -3.64 -2.53
CA ALA A 90 14.32 -3.70 -3.99
C ALA A 90 12.88 -3.51 -4.46
N TRP A 91 11.91 -4.14 -3.78
CA TRP A 91 10.49 -3.95 -4.05
C TRP A 91 10.05 -2.50 -3.83
N TRP A 92 10.47 -1.88 -2.72
CA TRP A 92 10.13 -0.48 -2.43
C TRP A 92 10.69 0.47 -3.48
N LEU A 93 11.95 0.30 -3.89
CA LEU A 93 12.56 1.07 -4.97
C LEU A 93 11.82 0.86 -6.29
N ALA A 94 11.52 -0.39 -6.67
CA ALA A 94 10.77 -0.70 -7.88
C ALA A 94 9.40 -0.01 -7.89
N CYS A 95 8.69 0.02 -6.75
CA CYS A 95 7.41 0.73 -6.62
C CYS A 95 7.53 2.24 -6.89
N ILE A 96 8.64 2.87 -6.50
CA ILE A 96 8.92 4.29 -6.73
C ILE A 96 9.32 4.54 -8.18
N PHE A 97 10.20 3.71 -8.74
CA PHE A 97 10.61 3.86 -10.14
C PHE A 97 9.42 3.67 -11.08
N VAL A 98 8.58 2.65 -10.85
CA VAL A 98 7.40 2.40 -11.68
C VAL A 98 6.35 3.51 -11.51
N SER A 99 6.20 4.13 -10.34
CA SER A 99 5.27 5.26 -10.22
C SER A 99 5.76 6.52 -10.90
N VAL A 100 7.07 6.80 -10.88
CA VAL A 100 7.66 7.99 -11.51
C VAL A 100 7.75 7.83 -13.04
N PHE A 101 8.19 6.66 -13.51
CA PHE A 101 8.42 6.38 -14.94
C PHE A 101 7.29 5.58 -15.61
N GLY A 102 6.20 5.32 -14.90
CA GLY A 102 5.07 4.51 -15.41
C GLY A 102 4.22 5.22 -16.46
N CYS A 103 4.38 6.52 -16.65
CA CYS A 103 3.70 7.32 -17.67
C CYS A 103 4.70 7.98 -18.62
N HIS A 104 4.38 7.99 -19.91
CA HIS A 104 5.15 8.70 -20.92
C HIS A 104 4.23 9.66 -21.69
N PRO A 105 4.41 10.99 -21.57
CA PRO A 105 5.42 11.70 -20.78
C PRO A 105 5.10 11.68 -19.27
N ILE A 106 6.11 11.86 -18.41
CA ILE A 106 5.98 11.84 -16.93
C ILE A 106 4.90 12.83 -16.44
N ARG A 107 4.72 13.95 -17.15
CA ARG A 107 3.72 14.97 -16.85
C ARG A 107 2.28 14.44 -16.88
N ARG A 108 2.01 13.36 -17.62
CA ARG A 108 0.69 12.71 -17.69
C ARG A 108 0.25 12.08 -16.36
N ASN A 109 1.17 11.90 -15.41
CA ASN A 109 0.89 11.29 -14.11
C ASN A 109 0.09 12.21 -13.18
N TRP A 110 0.22 13.53 -13.33
CA TRP A 110 -0.56 14.53 -12.60
C TRP A 110 -1.49 15.35 -13.50
N ASP A 111 -1.22 15.41 -14.80
CA ASP A 111 -2.07 16.09 -15.79
C ASP A 111 -2.61 15.06 -16.79
N PRO A 112 -3.84 14.54 -16.58
CA PRO A 112 -4.38 13.48 -17.44
C PRO A 112 -4.73 13.98 -18.85
N PHE A 113 -4.68 15.30 -19.09
CA PHE A 113 -5.04 15.92 -20.36
C PHE A 113 -3.88 15.96 -21.37
N VAL A 114 -2.66 15.69 -20.92
CA VAL A 114 -1.48 15.62 -21.80
C VAL A 114 -1.47 14.31 -22.58
N GLU A 115 -1.39 14.36 -23.90
CA GLU A 115 -1.29 13.16 -24.75
C GLU A 115 -0.10 12.26 -24.38
N GLY A 116 -0.34 10.95 -24.36
CA GLY A 116 0.63 9.95 -23.94
C GLY A 116 -0.03 8.66 -23.50
N TRP A 117 0.76 7.76 -22.94
CA TRP A 117 0.28 6.49 -22.40
C TRP A 117 0.84 6.25 -21.01
N CYS A 118 0.09 5.53 -20.19
CA CYS A 118 0.47 5.14 -18.85
C CYS A 118 0.31 3.62 -18.70
N ILE A 119 1.07 3.04 -17.78
CA ILE A 119 0.91 1.64 -17.42
C ILE A 119 -0.50 1.41 -16.84
N ASP A 120 -1.07 0.25 -17.13
CA ASP A 120 -2.37 -0.13 -16.60
C ASP A 120 -2.32 -0.20 -15.06
N ASN A 121 -3.18 0.60 -14.41
CA ASN A 121 -3.26 0.68 -12.95
C ASN A 121 -3.58 -0.67 -12.31
N VAL A 122 -4.39 -1.52 -12.95
CA VAL A 122 -4.78 -2.84 -12.44
C VAL A 122 -3.58 -3.78 -12.47
N LYS A 123 -2.86 -3.84 -13.59
CA LYS A 123 -1.64 -4.65 -13.73
C LYS A 123 -0.56 -4.17 -12.77
N GLY A 124 -0.38 -2.86 -12.66
CA GLY A 124 0.53 -2.24 -11.71
C GLY A 124 0.17 -2.58 -10.26
N PHE A 125 -1.11 -2.57 -9.90
CA PHE A 125 -1.57 -2.94 -8.55
C PHE A 125 -1.28 -4.41 -8.24
N ILE A 126 -1.62 -5.33 -9.14
CA ILE A 126 -1.36 -6.77 -8.98
C ILE A 126 0.14 -7.04 -8.83
N GLY A 127 0.97 -6.42 -9.69
CA GLY A 127 2.43 -6.56 -9.65
C GLY A 127 3.06 -6.09 -8.34
N LYS A 128 2.42 -5.15 -7.62
CA LYS A 128 2.88 -4.67 -6.30
C LYS A 128 2.35 -5.53 -5.17
N ALA A 129 1.07 -5.94 -5.27
CA ALA A 129 0.39 -6.70 -4.24
C ALA A 129 1.03 -8.08 -4.05
N VAL A 130 1.33 -8.79 -5.14
CA VAL A 130 1.86 -10.17 -5.06
C VAL A 130 3.18 -10.24 -4.28
N PRO A 131 4.25 -9.50 -4.63
CA PRO A 131 5.50 -9.54 -3.87
C PRO A 131 5.34 -9.06 -2.42
N ASN A 132 4.43 -8.09 -2.20
CA ASN A 132 4.15 -7.60 -0.85
C ASN A 132 3.56 -8.71 0.03
N PHE A 133 2.55 -9.44 -0.46
CA PHE A 133 1.98 -10.57 0.25
C PHE A 133 3.00 -11.71 0.44
N THR A 134 3.74 -12.06 -0.61
CA THR A 134 4.75 -13.13 -0.53
C THR A 134 5.80 -12.83 0.54
N THR A 135 6.32 -11.61 0.60
CA THR A 135 7.29 -11.22 1.63
C THR A 135 6.69 -11.26 3.04
N ASP A 136 5.41 -10.94 3.20
CA ASP A 136 4.72 -11.04 4.50
C ASP A 136 4.61 -12.51 4.96
N PHE A 137 4.21 -13.42 4.07
CA PHE A 137 4.17 -14.85 4.37
C PHE A 137 5.54 -15.41 4.75
N VAL A 138 6.59 -15.06 4.01
CA VAL A 138 7.96 -15.50 4.30
C VAL A 138 8.41 -15.00 5.66
N MET A 139 8.19 -13.72 5.97
CA MET A 139 8.51 -13.16 7.29
C MET A 139 7.78 -13.87 8.44
N LEU A 140 6.52 -14.26 8.25
CA LEU A 140 5.75 -15.01 9.26
C LEU A 140 6.25 -16.44 9.45
N ALA A 141 6.63 -17.11 8.35
CA ALA A 141 7.10 -18.50 8.40
C ALA A 141 8.48 -18.64 9.04
N LEU A 142 9.34 -17.64 8.88
CA LEU A 142 10.73 -17.64 9.30
C LEU A 142 10.94 -17.92 10.81
N PRO A 143 10.31 -17.19 11.74
CA PRO A 143 10.40 -17.49 13.17
C PRO A 143 9.76 -18.84 13.55
N ILE A 144 8.72 -19.31 12.83
CA ILE A 144 8.07 -20.60 13.10
C ILE A 144 9.05 -21.76 12.84
N MET A 145 9.79 -21.68 11.73
CA MET A 145 10.80 -22.68 11.37
C MET A 145 11.94 -22.75 12.40
N GLU A 146 12.38 -21.59 12.91
CA GLU A 146 13.45 -21.52 13.91
C GLU A 146 12.96 -22.03 15.28
N VAL A 147 11.73 -21.68 15.68
CA VAL A 147 11.13 -22.12 16.95
C VAL A 147 10.90 -23.64 16.98
N ARG A 148 10.58 -24.27 15.84
CA ARG A 148 10.49 -25.75 15.77
C ARG A 148 11.84 -26.44 15.95
N LYS A 149 12.94 -25.78 15.63
CA LYS A 149 14.30 -26.33 15.75
C LYS A 149 14.95 -26.06 17.10
N LEU A 150 14.50 -25.04 17.84
CA LEU A 150 15.17 -24.57 19.04
C LEU A 150 14.14 -24.32 20.16
N HIS A 151 14.18 -25.13 21.23
CA HIS A 151 13.33 -25.03 22.43
C HIS A 151 13.42 -23.63 23.08
N MET A 152 12.66 -22.67 22.56
CA MET A 152 12.75 -21.25 22.92
C MET A 152 11.67 -20.80 23.91
N LYS A 153 12.01 -19.78 24.72
CA LYS A 153 11.23 -19.22 25.83
C LYS A 153 9.91 -18.57 25.40
N THR A 154 8.88 -18.66 26.26
CA THR A 154 7.48 -18.23 26.07
C THR A 154 7.29 -16.78 25.57
N THR A 155 8.22 -15.88 25.87
CA THR A 155 8.23 -14.49 25.38
C THR A 155 8.29 -14.39 23.84
N GLN A 156 8.94 -15.35 23.17
CA GLN A 156 8.99 -15.37 21.70
C GLN A 156 7.68 -15.85 21.07
N LYS A 157 6.98 -16.77 21.72
CA LYS A 157 5.61 -17.20 21.33
C LYS A 157 4.63 -16.02 21.37
N ILE A 158 4.74 -15.16 22.37
CA ILE A 158 3.86 -13.99 22.53
C ILE A 158 4.11 -12.95 21.41
N ALA A 159 5.38 -12.65 21.09
CA ALA A 159 5.71 -11.73 20.01
C ALA A 159 5.29 -12.25 18.62
N LEU A 160 5.34 -13.56 18.40
CA LEU A 160 4.79 -14.22 17.21
C LEU A 160 3.26 -14.07 17.14
N GLY A 161 2.56 -14.30 18.25
CA GLY A 161 1.11 -14.15 18.33
C GLY A 161 0.63 -12.75 18.01
N THR A 162 1.32 -11.71 18.49
CA THR A 162 0.93 -10.31 18.21
C THR A 162 1.11 -9.93 16.74
N VAL A 163 2.18 -10.40 16.09
CA VAL A 163 2.39 -10.17 14.64
C VAL A 163 1.32 -10.89 13.82
N PHE A 164 0.97 -12.13 14.19
CA PHE A 164 -0.07 -12.91 13.50
C PHE A 164 -1.46 -12.28 13.65
N LEU A 165 -1.82 -11.81 14.85
CA LEU A 165 -3.07 -11.10 15.09
C LEU A 165 -3.15 -9.78 14.31
N THR A 166 -2.05 -9.02 14.26
CA THR A 166 -2.01 -7.74 13.53
C THR A 166 -2.10 -7.96 12.01
N GLY A 167 -1.42 -8.98 11.47
CA GLY A 167 -1.50 -9.35 10.06
C GLY A 167 -2.89 -9.88 9.65
N GLY A 168 -3.52 -10.69 10.51
CA GLY A 168 -4.88 -11.21 10.29
C GLY A 168 -5.94 -10.10 10.22
N LEU A 169 -5.87 -9.12 11.12
CA LEU A 169 -6.77 -7.96 11.10
C LEU A 169 -6.58 -7.10 9.84
N GLY A 170 -5.34 -6.93 9.37
CA GLY A 170 -5.05 -6.22 8.12
C GLY A 170 -5.63 -6.92 6.88
N CYS A 171 -5.57 -8.26 6.84
CA CYS A 171 -6.17 -9.05 5.77
C CYS A 171 -7.70 -8.94 5.78
N ALA A 172 -8.33 -9.06 6.95
CA ALA A 172 -9.77 -8.90 7.10
C ALA A 172 -10.25 -7.52 6.64
N ALA A 173 -9.56 -6.45 7.07
CA ALA A 173 -9.87 -5.08 6.65
C ALA A 173 -9.72 -4.89 5.13
N SER A 174 -8.73 -5.55 4.51
CA SER A 174 -8.52 -5.48 3.05
C SER A 174 -9.62 -6.20 2.27
N ILE A 175 -10.09 -7.35 2.77
CA ILE A 175 -11.22 -8.09 2.18
C ILE A 175 -12.50 -7.27 2.26
N VAL A 176 -12.80 -6.67 3.43
CA VAL A 176 -13.97 -5.80 3.60
C VAL A 176 -13.91 -4.61 2.64
N ARG A 177 -12.74 -3.97 2.52
CA ARG A 177 -12.55 -2.84 1.60
C ARG A 177 -12.73 -3.25 0.14
N PHE A 178 -12.26 -4.43 -0.25
CA PHE A 178 -12.46 -4.96 -1.60
C PHE A 178 -13.93 -5.30 -1.87
N ALA A 179 -14.64 -5.85 -0.89
CA ALA A 179 -16.08 -6.10 -0.97
C ALA A 179 -16.87 -4.80 -1.13
N GLN A 180 -16.53 -3.75 -0.37
CA GLN A 180 -17.16 -2.43 -0.54
C GLN A 180 -16.91 -1.83 -1.92
N ILE A 181 -15.70 -1.93 -2.46
CA ILE A 181 -15.40 -1.44 -3.82
C ILE A 181 -16.20 -2.24 -4.87
N ARG A 182 -16.37 -3.54 -4.68
CA ARG A 182 -17.17 -4.41 -5.56
C ARG A 182 -18.66 -4.06 -5.52
N GLU A 183 -19.18 -3.71 -4.35
CA GLU A 183 -20.56 -3.23 -4.20
C GLU A 183 -20.73 -1.86 -4.84
N LEU A 184 -19.85 -0.89 -4.56
CA LEU A 184 -19.87 0.42 -5.20
C LEU A 184 -19.70 0.34 -6.73
N SER A 185 -18.95 -0.65 -7.23
CA SER A 185 -18.80 -0.88 -8.67
C SER A 185 -20.02 -1.53 -9.30
N LYS A 186 -20.84 -2.26 -8.52
CA LYS A 186 -22.13 -2.80 -8.98
C LYS A 186 -23.19 -1.71 -8.98
N ASP A 187 -23.24 -0.86 -7.96
CA ASP A 187 -24.19 0.26 -7.90
C ASP A 187 -23.93 1.29 -9.01
N ASN A 188 -22.67 1.49 -9.43
CA ASN A 188 -22.35 2.31 -10.61
C ASN A 188 -22.60 1.61 -11.95
N ALA A 189 -22.90 0.31 -11.96
CA ALA A 189 -23.29 -0.45 -13.15
C ALA A 189 -24.81 -0.48 -13.34
N ASP A 190 -25.59 0.11 -12.43
CA ASP A 190 -27.02 0.32 -12.61
C ASP A 190 -27.24 1.51 -13.57
N PRO A 191 -27.96 1.33 -14.70
CA PRO A 191 -28.12 2.33 -15.77
C PRO A 191 -29.08 3.47 -15.43
N SER A 192 -29.36 3.75 -14.14
CA SER A 192 -30.32 4.77 -13.73
C SER A 192 -29.83 6.22 -13.91
N CYS A 193 -28.58 6.44 -14.32
CA CYS A 193 -28.09 7.71 -14.85
C CYS A 193 -28.30 7.80 -16.38
N GLU A 194 -29.52 7.55 -16.86
CA GLU A 194 -29.92 8.09 -18.16
C GLU A 194 -29.76 9.61 -18.12
N ARG A 195 -28.90 10.13 -19.00
CA ARG A 195 -28.79 11.56 -19.31
C ARG A 195 -30.21 12.11 -19.59
N PRO A 196 -30.63 13.23 -19.00
CA PRO A 196 -31.76 13.95 -19.57
C PRO A 196 -31.37 14.37 -21.00
N THR A 197 -32.12 13.88 -21.98
CA THR A 197 -31.97 14.20 -23.40
C THR A 197 -32.16 15.71 -23.59
N VAL A 198 -31.13 16.39 -24.11
CA VAL A 198 -31.23 17.78 -24.57
C VAL A 198 -32.22 17.81 -25.75
N PRO A 199 -33.26 18.66 -25.76
CA PRO A 199 -34.16 18.77 -26.90
C PRO A 199 -33.38 19.32 -28.10
N THR A 200 -33.48 18.64 -29.24
CA THR A 200 -33.05 19.18 -30.54
C THR A 200 -33.98 20.34 -30.93
N PRO A 201 -33.47 21.47 -31.44
CA PRO A 201 -34.31 22.55 -31.95
C PRO A 201 -34.91 22.13 -33.29
N ASP A 202 -36.23 22.27 -33.42
CA ASP A 202 -36.96 22.28 -34.70
C ASP A 202 -36.85 23.66 -35.37
#